data_AF-A0A942J9G1-F1
#
_entry.id   AF-A0A942J9G1-F1
#
_cell.length_a   1.000
_cell.length_b   1.000
_cell.length_c   1.000
_cell.angle_alpha   90.00
_cell.angle_beta   90.00
_cell.angle_gamma   90.00
#
_symmetry.space_group_name_H-M   'P 1'
#
loop_
_entity.id
_entity.type
_entity.pdbx_description
1 polymer ?
#
loop_
_entity_poly.entity_id
_entity_poly.type
_entity_poly.pdbx_seq_one_letter_code
_entity_poly.pdbx_strand_id
1 'polypeptide(L)'
;MFRQVLQYMKKASHFLPYPLVQYIPVSMYTLGQGTNWPNPFNQTRAQFFLLQDAKALKSILARFQISADVPSSDTDLYVLALNFQVRLVLFRYLTCKLIGESKVNSFHVFALTKKYFPRRPVHFALYEDNGTKLKALNQEIF
;
A
#
# COMPACT_ATOMS: atom_id res chain seq x y z
N MET A 1 -2.49 18.55 2.60
CA MET A 1 -1.99 17.18 2.83
C MET A 1 -2.02 16.76 4.30
N PHE A 2 -1.39 17.50 5.22
CA PHE A 2 -1.27 17.12 6.65
C PHE A 2 -2.61 16.87 7.39
N ARG A 3 -3.64 17.70 7.13
CA ARG A 3 -4.97 17.56 7.75
C ARG A 3 -5.68 16.24 7.40
N GLN A 4 -5.53 15.76 6.16
CA GLN A 4 -6.14 14.50 5.72
C GLN A 4 -5.46 13.30 6.40
N VAL A 5 -4.13 13.30 6.46
CA VAL A 5 -3.37 12.24 7.15
C VAL A 5 -3.76 12.15 8.63
N LEU A 6 -3.88 13.29 9.32
CA LEU A 6 -4.33 13.33 10.72
C LEU A 6 -5.73 12.72 10.92
N GLN A 7 -6.66 12.96 9.99
CA GLN A 7 -7.99 12.34 10.04
C GLN A 7 -7.92 10.81 9.89
N TYR A 8 -7.13 10.32 8.94
CA TYR A 8 -6.92 8.87 8.77
C TYR A 8 -6.22 8.24 9.97
N MET A 9 -5.24 8.93 10.56
CA MET A 9 -4.60 8.48 11.80
C MET A 9 -5.62 8.41 12.94
N LYS A 10 -6.45 9.44 13.12
CA LYS A 10 -7.52 9.44 14.14
C LYS A 10 -8.49 8.27 13.95
N LYS A 11 -8.97 8.04 12.73
CA LYS A 11 -9.80 6.86 12.40
C LYS A 11 -9.08 5.56 12.76
N ALA A 12 -7.81 5.43 12.35
CA ALA A 12 -7.00 4.26 12.63
C ALA A 12 -6.84 3.97 14.13
N SER A 13 -6.73 5.01 14.96
CA SER A 13 -6.56 4.84 16.41
C SER A 13 -7.69 4.05 17.09
N HIS A 14 -8.89 4.03 16.50
CA HIS A 14 -10.04 3.32 17.07
C HIS A 14 -9.95 1.79 16.96
N PHE A 15 -9.20 1.27 15.99
CA PHE A 15 -9.08 -0.18 15.76
C PHE A 15 -7.64 -0.69 15.87
N LEU A 16 -6.66 0.20 15.97
CA LEU A 16 -5.28 -0.20 16.16
C LEU A 16 -5.07 -0.71 17.59
N PRO A 17 -4.38 -1.85 17.77
CA PRO A 17 -4.18 -2.44 19.10
C PRO A 17 -3.21 -1.64 19.99
N TYR A 18 -2.54 -0.62 19.45
CA TYR A 18 -1.57 0.19 20.18
C TYR A 18 -1.84 1.67 19.90
N PRO A 19 -1.40 2.59 20.78
CA PRO A 19 -1.45 4.02 20.52
C PRO A 19 -0.68 4.40 19.25
N LEU A 20 -1.21 5.38 18.50
CA LEU A 20 -0.60 5.85 17.25
C LEU A 20 0.86 6.26 17.38
N VAL A 21 1.27 6.83 18.53
CA VAL A 21 2.65 7.27 18.79
C VAL A 21 3.66 6.11 18.76
N GLN A 22 3.20 4.86 18.92
CA GLN A 22 4.03 3.66 18.82
C GLN A 22 4.17 3.13 17.38
N TYR A 23 3.53 3.76 16.40
CA TYR A 23 3.66 3.41 14.99
C TYR A 23 4.55 4.41 14.28
N ILE A 24 5.39 3.90 13.39
CA ILE A 24 6.20 4.69 12.48
C ILE A 24 5.36 4.95 11.22
N PRO A 25 4.96 6.20 10.93
CA PRO A 25 4.31 6.50 9.66
C PRO A 25 5.33 6.34 8.53
N VAL A 26 4.99 5.51 7.54
CA VAL A 26 5.84 5.31 6.36
C VAL A 26 5.32 6.22 5.26
N SER A 27 6.22 7.04 4.70
CA SER A 27 5.88 7.93 3.59
C SER A 27 5.60 7.13 2.33
N MET A 28 4.50 7.47 1.65
CA MET A 28 4.15 6.92 0.34
C MET A 28 4.56 7.90 -0.74
N TYR A 29 5.28 7.42 -1.75
CA TYR A 29 5.52 8.16 -2.98
C TYR A 29 4.62 7.63 -4.09
N THR A 30 3.50 8.31 -4.33
CA THR A 30 2.53 7.89 -5.36
C THR A 30 3.13 8.07 -6.76
N LEU A 31 3.24 6.94 -7.48
CA LEU A 31 3.73 6.88 -8.86
C LEU A 31 2.59 6.97 -9.87
N GLY A 32 1.40 6.52 -9.49
CA GLY A 32 0.23 6.58 -10.34
C GLY A 32 -1.03 6.25 -9.54
N GLN A 33 -2.12 6.92 -9.86
CA GLN A 33 -3.43 6.60 -9.32
C GLN A 33 -4.48 6.86 -10.40
N GLY A 34 -5.50 6.03 -10.45
CA GLY A 34 -6.55 6.16 -11.45
C GLY A 34 -7.90 5.67 -10.93
N THR A 35 -8.95 6.27 -11.45
CA THR A 35 -10.34 5.86 -11.26
C THR A 35 -10.94 5.47 -12.60
N ASN A 36 -11.99 4.65 -12.59
CA ASN A 36 -12.60 4.09 -13.81
C ASN A 36 -11.60 3.28 -14.65
N TRP A 37 -10.66 2.61 -13.98
CA TRP A 37 -9.76 1.67 -14.63
C TRP A 37 -10.59 0.50 -15.18
N PRO A 38 -10.48 0.17 -16.48
CA PRO A 38 -11.36 -0.80 -17.15
C PRO A 38 -11.19 -2.24 -16.65
N ASN A 39 -10.27 -2.49 -15.71
CA ASN A 39 -10.00 -3.76 -15.05
C ASN A 39 -10.12 -4.98 -15.96
N PRO A 40 -9.02 -5.40 -16.62
CA PRO A 40 -9.05 -6.49 -17.58
C PRO A 40 -9.43 -7.85 -16.98
N PHE A 41 -9.47 -7.98 -15.65
CA PHE A 41 -9.83 -9.22 -14.96
C PHE A 41 -11.18 -9.16 -14.24
N ASN A 42 -11.93 -8.05 -14.39
CA ASN A 42 -13.27 -7.85 -13.82
C ASN A 42 -13.37 -8.13 -12.31
N GLN A 43 -12.27 -7.95 -11.58
CA GLN A 43 -12.19 -8.18 -10.14
C GLN A 43 -12.78 -7.00 -9.37
N THR A 44 -13.70 -7.24 -8.44
CA THR A 44 -14.28 -6.15 -7.62
C THR A 44 -13.65 -6.03 -6.23
N ARG A 45 -12.94 -7.08 -5.79
CA ARG A 45 -12.32 -7.12 -4.46
C ARG A 45 -11.03 -6.30 -4.42
N ALA A 46 -10.81 -5.64 -3.29
CA ALA A 46 -9.56 -4.99 -2.97
C ALA A 46 -8.41 -6.00 -2.92
N GLN A 47 -7.32 -5.70 -3.63
CA GLN A 47 -6.12 -6.51 -3.64
C GLN A 47 -4.89 -5.61 -3.59
N PHE A 48 -3.78 -6.15 -3.10
CA PHE A 48 -2.49 -5.49 -3.24
C PHE A 48 -1.41 -6.50 -3.61
N PHE A 49 -0.40 -6.00 -4.31
CA PHE A 49 0.83 -6.69 -4.69
C PHE A 49 2.02 -5.92 -4.16
N LEU A 50 3.02 -6.64 -3.68
CA LEU A 50 4.28 -6.10 -3.19
C LEU A 50 5.42 -6.56 -4.07
N LEU A 51 6.24 -5.62 -4.51
CA LEU A 51 7.19 -5.79 -5.60
C LEU A 51 8.51 -5.17 -5.15
N GLN A 52 9.58 -5.98 -5.12
CA GLN A 52 10.88 -5.58 -4.60
C GLN A 52 11.66 -4.67 -5.56
N ASP A 53 11.37 -4.77 -6.87
CA ASP A 53 12.18 -4.16 -7.92
C ASP A 53 11.30 -3.48 -8.97
N ALA A 54 11.85 -2.44 -9.59
CA ALA A 54 11.21 -1.70 -10.68
C ALA A 54 10.86 -2.60 -11.89
N LYS A 55 11.65 -3.65 -12.17
CA LYS A 55 11.38 -4.61 -13.25
C LYS A 55 10.09 -5.39 -13.01
N ALA A 56 9.90 -5.87 -11.77
CA ALA A 56 8.68 -6.58 -11.38
C ALA A 56 7.46 -5.64 -11.39
N LEU A 57 7.66 -4.37 -11.03
CA LEU A 57 6.60 -3.37 -11.17
C LEU A 57 6.23 -3.12 -12.64
N LYS A 58 7.21 -2.94 -13.53
CA LYS A 58 6.92 -2.73 -14.95
C LYS A 58 6.17 -3.91 -15.58
N SER A 59 6.55 -5.14 -15.25
CA SER A 59 5.86 -6.33 -15.78
C SER A 59 4.41 -6.45 -15.27
N ILE A 60 4.16 -6.16 -14.00
CA ILE A 60 2.81 -6.21 -13.45
C ILE A 60 1.93 -5.07 -14.00
N LEU A 61 2.47 -3.87 -14.16
CA LEU A 61 1.75 -2.73 -14.73
C LEU A 61 1.35 -3.00 -16.18
N ALA A 62 2.26 -3.57 -16.98
CA ALA A 62 1.95 -3.99 -18.35
C ALA A 62 0.82 -5.03 -18.38
N ARG A 63 0.84 -6.02 -17.48
CA ARG A 63 -0.24 -7.02 -17.36
C ARG A 63 -1.60 -6.40 -17.04
N PHE A 64 -1.64 -5.38 -16.20
CA PHE A 64 -2.86 -4.68 -15.83
C PHE A 64 -3.22 -3.51 -16.74
N GLN A 65 -2.44 -3.26 -17.80
CA GLN A 65 -2.59 -2.14 -18.73
C GLN A 65 -2.60 -0.78 -18.03
N ILE A 66 -1.79 -0.64 -16.98
CA ILE A 66 -1.66 0.61 -16.20
C ILE A 66 -0.39 1.34 -16.67
N SER A 67 -0.54 2.61 -17.02
CA SER A 67 0.59 3.50 -17.31
C SER A 67 0.94 4.28 -16.05
N ALA A 68 2.16 4.10 -15.54
CA ALA A 68 2.71 4.86 -14.43
C ALA A 68 4.23 5.03 -14.64
N ASP A 69 4.76 6.19 -14.25
CA ASP A 69 6.20 6.43 -14.30
C ASP A 69 6.89 5.69 -13.16
N VAL A 70 7.65 4.67 -13.53
CA VAL A 70 8.38 3.83 -12.57
C VAL A 70 9.84 4.30 -12.51
N PRO A 71 10.27 4.95 -11.42
CA PRO A 71 11.68 5.26 -11.22
C PRO A 71 12.47 3.96 -11.10
N SER A 72 13.70 3.97 -11.60
CA SER A 72 14.67 2.91 -11.34
C SER A 72 15.34 3.17 -10.00
N SER A 73 14.75 2.64 -8.93
CA SER A 73 15.28 2.70 -7.57
C SER A 73 15.28 1.30 -6.96
N ASP A 74 16.45 0.88 -6.47
CA ASP A 74 16.64 -0.41 -5.77
C ASP A 74 16.37 -0.27 -4.26
N THR A 75 16.29 0.96 -3.76
CA THR A 75 16.03 1.27 -2.35
C THR A 75 14.54 1.29 -2.02
N ASP A 76 13.67 1.18 -3.02
CA ASP A 76 12.23 1.32 -2.85
C ASP A 76 11.52 -0.03 -2.99
N LEU A 77 10.54 -0.23 -2.12
CA LEU A 77 9.53 -1.27 -2.20
C LEU A 77 8.32 -0.70 -2.91
N TYR A 78 7.88 -1.34 -3.98
CA TYR A 78 6.73 -0.90 -4.76
C TYR A 78 5.48 -1.65 -4.33
N VAL A 79 4.37 -0.92 -4.28
CA VAL A 79 3.05 -1.46 -3.94
C VAL A 79 2.07 -1.09 -5.04
N LEU A 80 1.37 -2.09 -5.57
CA LEU A 80 0.22 -1.91 -6.44
C LEU A 80 -1.03 -2.34 -5.68
N ALA A 81 -1.92 -1.39 -5.39
CA ALA A 81 -3.25 -1.65 -4.85
C ALA A 81 -4.30 -1.56 -5.97
N LEU A 82 -5.17 -2.55 -6.06
CA LEU A 82 -6.29 -2.63 -6.99
C LEU A 82 -7.61 -2.57 -6.21
N ASN A 83 -8.58 -1.87 -6.78
CA ASN A 83 -9.89 -1.57 -6.17
C ASN A 83 -9.78 -0.94 -4.78
N PHE A 84 -8.67 -0.27 -4.50
CA PHE A 84 -8.37 0.23 -3.17
C PHE A 84 -7.43 1.42 -3.25
N GLN A 85 -7.73 2.44 -2.47
CA GLN A 85 -6.90 3.63 -2.33
C GLN A 85 -6.26 3.65 -0.95
N VAL A 86 -4.97 3.31 -0.87
CA VAL A 86 -4.18 3.45 0.37
C VAL A 86 -3.98 4.92 0.68
N ARG A 87 -4.23 5.30 1.94
CA ARG A 87 -4.17 6.68 2.45
C ARG A 87 -3.15 6.85 3.56
N LEU A 88 -2.83 5.76 4.26
CA LEU A 88 -1.92 5.76 5.40
C LEU A 88 -1.16 4.43 5.44
N VAL A 89 0.14 4.50 5.70
CA VAL A 89 0.97 3.32 5.96
C VAL A 89 1.60 3.46 7.33
N LEU A 90 1.38 2.46 8.19
CA LEU A 90 1.92 2.43 9.54
C LEU A 90 2.75 1.17 9.73
N PHE A 91 3.97 1.35 10.24
CA PHE A 91 4.87 0.26 10.55
C PHE A 91 5.08 0.15 12.07
N ARG A 92 5.04 -1.07 12.59
CA ARG A 92 5.41 -1.38 13.97
C ARG A 92 6.01 -2.77 14.05
N TYR A 93 7.21 -2.88 14.61
CA TYR A 93 7.96 -4.11 14.82
C TYR A 93 8.24 -4.88 13.52
N LEU A 94 7.35 -5.79 13.11
CA LEU A 94 7.42 -6.55 11.87
C LEU A 94 6.09 -6.54 11.13
N THR A 95 5.22 -5.56 11.42
CA THR A 95 3.90 -5.44 10.82
C THR A 95 3.77 -4.09 10.12
N CYS A 96 3.50 -4.13 8.82
CA CYS A 96 3.16 -2.97 8.01
C CYS A 96 1.66 -2.99 7.70
N LYS A 97 0.95 -1.95 8.13
CA LYS A 97 -0.49 -1.78 7.91
C LYS A 97 -0.70 -0.76 6.81
N LEU A 98 -1.31 -1.22 5.71
CA LEU A 98 -1.78 -0.38 4.61
C LEU A 98 -3.25 -0.04 4.89
N ILE A 99 -3.56 1.21 5.20
CA ILE A 99 -4.90 1.65 5.62
C ILE A 99 -5.46 2.59 4.57
N GLY A 100 -6.72 2.40 4.20
CA GLY A 100 -7.37 3.21 3.18
C GLY A 100 -8.83 2.88 2.97
N GLU A 101 -9.32 3.10 1.76
CA GLU A 101 -10.72 2.93 1.39
C GLU A 101 -10.86 2.05 0.14
N SER A 102 -11.82 1.13 0.17
CA SER A 102 -12.22 0.35 -0.99
C SER A 102 -12.81 1.27 -2.05
N LYS A 103 -12.30 1.16 -3.28
CA LYS A 103 -12.71 2.01 -4.41
C LYS A 103 -12.69 1.18 -5.68
N VAL A 104 -13.85 0.65 -6.05
CA VAL A 104 -14.01 -0.25 -7.21
C VAL A 104 -13.51 0.44 -8.49
N ASN A 105 -12.89 -0.33 -9.39
CA ASN A 105 -12.32 0.16 -10.65
C ASN A 105 -11.29 1.27 -10.45
N SER A 106 -10.48 1.14 -9.40
CA SER A 106 -9.35 2.04 -9.16
C SER A 106 -8.05 1.26 -9.02
N PHE A 107 -6.95 1.97 -9.24
CA PHE A 107 -5.62 1.49 -8.87
C PHE A 107 -4.86 2.60 -8.14
N HIS A 108 -3.94 2.18 -7.27
CA HIS A 108 -2.99 3.05 -6.63
C HIS A 108 -1.62 2.37 -6.62
N VAL A 109 -0.66 2.99 -7.31
CA VAL A 109 0.74 2.57 -7.37
C VAL A 109 1.56 3.57 -6.57
N PHE A 110 2.32 3.06 -5.60
CA PHE A 110 3.20 3.89 -4.80
C PHE A 110 4.45 3.13 -4.38
N ALA A 111 5.50 3.89 -4.06
CA ALA A 111 6.74 3.39 -3.50
C ALA A 111 6.81 3.70 -1.99
N LEU A 112 7.47 2.82 -1.26
CA LEU A 112 7.85 2.94 0.15
C LEU A 112 9.37 2.72 0.22
N THR A 113 10.12 3.56 0.92
CA THR A 113 11.56 3.29 1.12
C THR A 113 11.78 2.02 1.96
N LYS A 114 12.65 1.13 1.47
CA LYS A 114 13.03 -0.12 2.16
C LYS A 114 13.72 0.13 3.51
N LYS A 115 14.26 1.34 3.75
CA LYS A 115 14.95 1.72 5.00
C LYS A 115 14.13 1.48 6.28
N TYR A 116 12.79 1.53 6.19
CA TYR A 116 11.94 1.28 7.35
C TYR A 116 11.78 -0.20 7.69
N PHE A 117 12.08 -1.10 6.75
CA PHE A 117 11.83 -2.52 6.90
C PHE A 117 13.13 -3.26 7.20
N PRO A 118 13.17 -4.10 8.25
CA PRO A 118 14.33 -4.94 8.50
C PRO A 118 14.46 -6.01 7.41
N ARG A 119 15.67 -6.54 7.24
CA ARG A 119 15.95 -7.73 6.41
C ARG A 119 15.43 -9.01 7.06
N ARG A 120 14.11 -9.07 7.22
CA ARG A 120 13.34 -10.15 7.85
C ARG A 120 11.95 -10.20 7.22
N PRO A 121 11.21 -11.30 7.37
CA PRO A 121 9.80 -11.35 7.00
C PRO A 121 8.99 -10.28 7.71
N VAL A 122 8.33 -9.41 6.92
CA VAL A 122 7.40 -8.38 7.39
C VAL A 122 5.97 -8.81 7.03
N HIS A 123 5.06 -8.70 7.99
CA HIS A 123 3.63 -8.90 7.81
C HIS A 123 2.98 -7.65 7.22
N PHE A 124 2.59 -7.72 5.96
CA PHE A 124 1.84 -6.65 5.31
C PHE A 124 0.36 -6.96 5.36
N ALA A 125 -0.44 -6.03 5.89
CA ALA A 125 -1.88 -6.19 6.03
C ALA A 125 -2.63 -4.95 5.54
N LEU A 126 -3.60 -5.19 4.65
CA LEU A 126 -4.51 -4.20 4.09
C LEU A 126 -5.75 -4.09 4.97
N TYR A 127 -6.08 -2.88 5.39
CA TYR A 127 -7.22 -2.55 6.25
C TYR A 127 -8.06 -1.44 5.63
N GLU A 128 -9.37 -1.57 5.73
CA GLU A 128 -10.28 -0.44 5.56
C GLU A 128 -10.18 0.53 6.74
N ASP A 129 -10.69 1.74 6.55
CA ASP A 129 -10.71 2.80 7.57
C ASP A 129 -11.63 2.50 8.76
N ASN A 130 -12.51 1.50 8.63
CA ASN A 130 -13.32 0.92 9.70
C ASN A 130 -12.59 -0.18 10.52
N GLY A 131 -11.36 -0.55 10.14
CA GLY A 131 -10.57 -1.59 10.79
C GLY A 131 -10.75 -3.01 10.25
N THR A 132 -11.60 -3.20 9.23
CA THR A 132 -11.78 -4.49 8.56
C THR A 132 -10.50 -4.88 7.83
N LYS A 133 -9.96 -6.05 8.17
CA LYS A 133 -8.79 -6.62 7.48
C LYS A 133 -9.24 -7.28 6.17
N LEU A 134 -8.73 -6.78 5.04
CA LEU A 134 -9.11 -7.26 3.71
C LEU A 134 -8.18 -8.37 3.19
N LYS A 135 -6.87 -8.17 3.35
CA LYS A 135 -5.84 -9.10 2.87
C LYS A 135 -4.57 -8.95 3.69
N ALA A 136 -3.78 -10.00 3.78
CA ALA A 136 -2.43 -9.90 4.29
C ALA A 136 -1.51 -10.92 3.63
N LEU A 137 -0.21 -10.62 3.67
CA LEU A 137 0.84 -11.50 3.21
C LEU A 137 2.11 -11.25 4.02
N ASN A 138 2.98 -12.25 4.10
CA ASN A 138 4.31 -12.11 4.68
C ASN A 138 5.32 -12.05 3.55
N GLN A 139 6.24 -11.09 3.61
CA GLN A 139 7.29 -10.97 2.62
C GLN A 139 8.60 -10.55 3.27
N GLU A 140 9.67 -11.24 2.90
CA GLU A 140 11.02 -10.83 3.24
C GLU A 140 11.50 -9.74 2.28
N ILE A 141 12.13 -8.72 2.84
CA ILE A 141 12.62 -7.54 2.11
C ILE A 141 14.14 -7.61 1.99
N PHE A 142 14.61 -7.51 0.74
CA PHE A 142 16.01 -7.61 0.34
C PHE A 142 16.50 -6.27 -0.23
#